data_AF-A0A7J4N6L8-F1
#
_entry.id   AF-A0A7J4N6L8-F1
#
_cell.length_a   1.000
_cell.length_b   1.000
_cell.length_c   1.000
_cell.angle_alpha   90.00
_cell.angle_beta   90.00
_cell.angle_gamma   90.00
#
_symmetry.space_group_name_H-M   'P 1'
#
loop_
_entity.id
_entity.type
_entity.pdbx_description
1 polymer ?
#
loop_
_entity_poly.entity_id
_entity_poly.type
_entity_poly.pdbx_seq_one_letter_code
_entity_poly.pdbx_strand_id
1 'polypeptide(L)' 'MPLHCPRCKKNIDKAKVDEIDAQLMNAYHNDALRRGLCPVCMTPLIDTEKKVDQ' A
#
# COMPACT_ATOMS: atom_id res chain seq x y z
N MET A 1 7.71 0.26 7.03
CA MET A 1 7.55 -0.17 5.64
C MET A 1 6.73 0.87 4.90
N PRO A 2 7.37 1.91 4.35
CA PRO A 2 6.70 2.76 3.38
C PRO A 2 6.42 1.94 2.11
N LEU A 3 5.14 1.77 1.79
CA LEU A 3 4.70 1.09 0.56
C LEU A 3 4.77 2.10 -0.59
N HIS A 4 5.51 1.78 -1.64
CA HIS A 4 5.63 2.64 -2.81
C HIS A 4 4.84 2.07 -4.00
N CYS A 5 3.98 2.88 -4.60
CA CYS A 5 3.36 2.53 -5.87
C CYS A 5 4.19 3.08 -7.03
N PRO A 6 4.83 2.24 -7.87
CA PRO A 6 5.64 2.71 -9.00
C PRO A 6 4.80 3.40 -10.09
N ARG A 7 3.52 3.02 -10.20
CA ARG A 7 2.61 3.55 -11.24
C ARG A 7 1.99 4.87 -10.85
N CYS A 8 1.52 4.99 -9.60
CA CYS A 8 0.99 6.24 -9.07
C CYS A 8 2.11 7.19 -8.57
N LYS A 9 3.35 6.70 -8.46
CA LYS A 9 4.49 7.38 -7.82
C LYS A 9 4.15 7.92 -6.42
N LYS A 10 3.29 7.20 -5.69
CA LYS A 10 2.84 7.56 -4.34
C LYS A 10 3.57 6.69 -3.31
N ASN A 11 4.00 7.33 -2.23
CA ASN A 11 4.48 6.67 -1.03
C ASN A 11 3.36 6.63 0.00
N ILE A 12 3.20 5.49 0.65
CA ILE A 12 2.24 5.26 1.70
C ILE A 12 3.04 4.93 2.95
N ASP A 13 3.04 5.83 3.92
CA ASP A 13 3.76 5.66 5.18
C ASP A 13 3.16 4.54 6.00
N LYS A 14 4.00 3.65 6.55
CA LYS A 14 3.56 2.52 7.39
C LYS A 14 2.65 2.96 8.52
N ALA A 15 3.02 4.06 9.19
CA ALA A 15 2.25 4.60 10.32
C ALA A 15 0.81 4.96 9.94
N LYS A 16 0.55 5.20 8.66
CA LYS A 16 -0.77 5.53 8.11
C LYS A 16 -1.35 4.40 7.27
N VAL A 17 -0.62 3.32 6.97
CA VAL A 17 -1.12 2.19 6.17
C VAL A 17 -2.35 1.59 6.84
N ASP A 18 -2.30 1.31 8.14
CA ASP A 18 -3.43 0.73 8.88
C ASP A 18 -4.65 1.67 8.88
N GLU A 19 -4.42 2.98 9.04
CA GLU A 19 -5.48 3.99 9.02
C GLU A 19 -6.10 4.11 7.62
N ILE A 20 -5.28 4.13 6.58
CA ILE A 20 -5.71 4.24 5.19
C ILE A 20 -6.42 2.94 4.75
N ASP A 21 -5.95 1.76 5.16
CA ASP A 21 -6.60 0.47 4.94
C ASP A 21 -7.98 0.44 5.59
N ALA A 22 -8.09 0.87 6.86
CA ALA A 22 -9.37 0.94 7.55
C ALA A 22 -10.35 1.91 6.84
N GLN A 23 -9.88 3.07 6.41
CA GLN A 23 -10.70 4.04 5.66
C GLN A 23 -11.14 3.48 4.30
N LEU A 24 -10.24 2.84 3.55
CA LEU A 24 -10.53 2.23 2.26
C LEU A 24 -11.49 1.06 2.36
N MET A 25 -11.34 0.22 3.38
CA MET A 25 -12.24 -0.88 3.64
C MET A 25 -13.64 -0.37 4.05
N ASN A 26 -13.71 0.64 4.92
CA ASN A 26 -14.99 1.15 5.40
C ASN A 26 -15.74 1.95 4.32
N ALA A 27 -15.04 2.81 3.57
CA ALA A 27 -15.67 3.67 2.57
C ALA A 27 -15.88 2.98 1.22
N TYR A 28 -14.99 2.06 0.83
CA TYR A 28 -14.95 1.50 -0.53
C TYR A 28 -14.90 -0.04 -0.56
N HIS A 29 -14.92 -0.72 0.60
CA HIS A 29 -14.72 -2.17 0.70
C HIS A 29 -13.48 -2.65 -0.06
N ASN A 30 -12.40 -1.86 0.00
CA ASN A 30 -11.20 -2.09 -0.78
C ASN A 30 -10.07 -2.63 0.11
N ASP A 31 -9.74 -3.91 -0.08
CA ASP A 31 -8.68 -4.63 0.61
C ASP A 31 -7.34 -4.64 -0.16
N ALA A 32 -7.19 -3.80 -1.18
CA ALA A 32 -5.98 -3.75 -2.00
C ALA A 32 -4.71 -3.57 -1.15
N LEU A 33 -4.73 -2.69 -0.15
CA LEU A 33 -3.57 -2.46 0.73
C LEU A 33 -3.15 -3.70 1.50
N ARG A 34 -4.10 -4.44 2.13
CA ARG A 34 -3.83 -5.75 2.74
C ARG A 34 -3.23 -6.76 1.79
N ARG A 35 -3.61 -6.72 0.52
CA ARG A 35 -3.07 -7.60 -0.53
C ARG A 35 -1.74 -7.12 -1.09
N GLY A 36 -1.20 -6.01 -0.61
CA GLY A 36 0.03 -5.41 -1.14
C GLY A 36 -0.17 -4.76 -2.51
N LEU A 37 -1.39 -4.33 -2.83
CA LEU A 37 -1.78 -3.68 -4.08
C LEU A 37 -2.15 -2.21 -3.84
N CYS A 38 -1.89 -1.38 -4.85
CA CYS A 38 -2.29 0.02 -4.80
C CYS A 38 -3.82 0.12 -4.89
N PRO A 39 -4.49 0.83 -3.96
CA PRO A 39 -5.96 0.94 -3.97
C PRO A 39 -6.52 1.73 -5.16
N VAL A 40 -5.68 2.47 -5.88
CA VAL A 40 -6.08 3.29 -7.03
C VAL A 40 -5.91 2.55 -8.35
N CYS A 41 -4.74 1.93 -8.57
CA CYS A 41 -4.38 1.34 -9.87
C CYS A 41 -4.20 -0.18 -9.81
N MET A 42 -4.45 -0.80 -8.65
CA MET A 42 -4.25 -2.23 -8.36
C MET A 42 -2.85 -2.76 -8.69
N THR A 43 -1.88 -1.86 -8.91
CA THR A 43 -0.49 -2.25 -9.18
C THR A 43 0.14 -2.71 -7.87
N PRO A 44 0.90 -3.82 -7.86
CA PRO A 44 1.60 -4.27 -6.66
C PRO A 44 2.49 -3.15 -6.10
N LEU A 45 2.32 -2.91 -4.80
CA LEU A 45 3.11 -1.96 -4.05
C LEU A 45 4.48 -2.57 -3.78
N ILE A 46 5.51 -1.77 -3.97
CA ILE A 46 6.89 -2.12 -3.68
C ILE A 46 7.13 -1.80 -2.23
N ASP A 47 7.45 -2.82 -1.45
CA ASP A 47 7.90 -2.63 -0.08
C ASP A 47 9.35 -2.15 -0.10
N THR A 48 9.55 -0.86 0.15
CA THR A 48 10.88 -0.23 0.07
C THR A 48 11.79 -0.60 1.25
N GLU A 49 11.29 -1.32 2.25
CA GLU A 49 12.05 -1.75 3.43
C GLU A 49 12.65 -3.16 3.28
N LYS A 50 12.07 -4.02 2.42
CA LYS A 50 12.71 -5.29 2.03
C LYS A 50 13.83 -5.03 1.03
N LYS A 51 14.95 -4.49 1.52
CA LYS A 51 16.23 -4.98 1.02
C LYS A 51 16.23 -6.49 1.32
N VAL A 52 16.17 -7.25 0.25
CA VAL A 52 16.45 -8.68 0.24
C VAL A 52 17.84 -8.84 0.86
N ASP A 53 17.87 -9.23 2.14
CA ASP A 53 19.03 -9.93 2.67
C ASP A 53 19.02 -11.27 1.96
N GLN A 54 19.97 -11.41 1.05
CA GLN A 54 20.16 -12.51 0.12
C GLN A 54 21.01 -13.58 0.79
#